data_AF-A0A453BGT4-F1
#
_entry.id   AF-A0A453BGT4-F1
#
_cell.length_a   1.000
_cell.length_b   1.000
_cell.length_c   1.000
_cell.angle_alpha   90.00
_cell.angle_beta   90.00
_cell.angle_gamma   90.00
#
_symmetry.space_group_name_H-M   'P 1'
#
loop_
_entity.id
_entity.type
_entity.pdbx_description
1 polymer ?
#
loop_
_entity_poly.entity_id
_entity_poly.type
_entity_poly.pdbx_seq_one_letter_code
_entity_poly.pdbx_strand_id
1 'polypeptide(L)'
;MFLSKPSSLALPPDSPLRAEDPHYEGIKRLMLTLLLFYSKQSKSIRGANAVYHRITSHVDKPDIYEVFQLEKTFKTTFSLLVLHMWLVLRRLKEEGKDGVKFGQYIYETYNHDVELRVSKAGVNLLLTKWMKELEKIFYGNIVKYDTAISPEASQDDLVNVIWRNVYADEGSEPMDAAATPAVQALARYTRREATCLSLTDKE
;
A
#
# COMPACT_ATOMS: atom_id res chain seq x y z
N MET A 1 0.41 -11.21 14.42
CA MET A 1 0.01 -10.50 13.19
C MET A 1 0.73 -11.05 11.97
N PHE A 2 2.06 -10.99 11.92
CA PHE A 2 2.84 -11.36 10.72
C PHE A 2 2.92 -12.87 10.40
N LEU A 3 2.61 -13.75 11.38
CA LEU A 3 2.67 -15.21 11.26
C LEU A 3 1.29 -15.90 11.35
N SER A 4 0.19 -15.13 11.42
CA SER A 4 -1.15 -15.73 11.49
C SER A 4 -1.51 -16.41 10.17
N LYS A 5 -2.46 -17.35 10.19
CA LYS A 5 -3.02 -17.86 8.93
C LYS A 5 -3.70 -16.73 8.15
N PRO A 6 -3.71 -16.76 6.81
CA PRO A 6 -4.50 -15.82 6.03
C PRO A 6 -5.97 -15.86 6.42
N SER A 7 -6.61 -14.69 6.49
CA SER A 7 -8.03 -14.54 6.76
C SER A 7 -8.56 -13.31 6.03
N SER A 8 -9.89 -13.23 5.84
CA SER A 8 -10.52 -12.03 5.32
C SER A 8 -10.15 -10.80 6.15
N LEU A 9 -9.94 -9.66 5.48
CA LEU A 9 -9.74 -8.34 6.10
C LEU A 9 -11.05 -7.56 6.22
N ALA A 10 -12.18 -8.17 5.87
CA ALA A 10 -13.50 -7.58 6.06
C ALA A 10 -13.72 -7.23 7.53
N LEU A 11 -14.15 -6.01 7.78
CA LEU A 11 -14.43 -5.57 9.14
C LEU A 11 -15.86 -5.95 9.53
N PRO A 12 -16.07 -6.45 10.77
CA PRO A 12 -17.40 -6.62 11.33
C PRO A 12 -18.24 -5.34 11.19
N PRO A 13 -19.57 -5.43 10.95
CA PRO A 13 -20.43 -4.26 10.75
C PRO A 13 -20.37 -3.22 11.88
N ASP A 14 -20.10 -3.65 13.10
CA ASP A 14 -19.98 -2.84 14.32
C ASP A 14 -18.54 -2.38 14.62
N SER A 15 -17.58 -2.68 13.74
CA SER A 15 -16.19 -2.33 13.97
C SER A 15 -15.99 -0.81 13.94
N PRO A 16 -15.35 -0.23 14.98
CA PRO A 16 -15.06 1.21 15.02
C PRO A 16 -14.06 1.64 13.94
N LEU A 17 -13.43 0.68 13.26
CA LEU A 17 -12.52 0.94 12.16
C LEU A 17 -13.28 1.16 10.84
N ARG A 18 -14.54 0.73 10.70
CA ARG A 18 -15.31 0.92 9.46
C ARG A 18 -15.45 2.41 9.17
N ALA A 19 -15.10 2.80 7.94
CA ALA A 19 -15.29 4.16 7.49
C ALA A 19 -16.76 4.34 7.11
N GLU A 20 -17.54 4.95 8.01
CA GLU A 20 -18.92 5.32 7.74
C GLU A 20 -19.03 6.80 7.39
N ASP A 21 -19.79 7.08 6.33
CA ASP A 21 -20.14 8.46 6.01
C ASP A 21 -21.11 8.99 7.07
N PRO A 22 -20.84 10.15 7.68
CA PRO A 22 -21.75 10.71 8.67
C PRO A 22 -23.12 10.99 8.05
N HIS A 23 -24.18 10.44 8.65
CA HIS A 23 -25.55 10.66 8.24
C HIS A 23 -26.10 11.93 8.89
N TYR A 24 -26.21 13.01 8.12
CA TYR A 24 -26.84 14.24 8.57
C TYR A 24 -28.31 14.30 8.13
N GLU A 25 -29.17 14.93 8.95
CA GLU A 25 -30.61 15.11 8.67
C GLU A 25 -30.98 16.58 8.44
N GLY A 26 -32.21 16.81 7.95
CA GLY A 26 -32.80 18.15 7.80
C GLY A 26 -32.04 19.09 6.86
N ILE A 27 -31.98 20.38 7.24
CA ILE A 27 -31.35 21.45 6.43
C ILE A 27 -29.86 21.16 6.20
N LYS A 28 -29.17 20.56 7.19
CA LYS A 28 -27.75 20.21 7.04
C LYS A 28 -27.54 19.17 5.95
N ARG A 29 -28.43 18.17 5.84
CA ARG A 29 -28.42 17.20 4.73
C ARG A 29 -28.61 17.88 3.39
N LEU A 30 -29.59 18.79 3.30
CA LEU A 30 -29.88 19.52 2.08
C LEU A 30 -28.67 20.34 1.63
N MET A 31 -28.07 21.11 2.53
CA MET A 31 -26.88 21.92 2.25
C MET A 31 -25.69 21.07 1.80
N LEU A 32 -25.39 19.97 2.51
CA LEU A 32 -24.31 19.06 2.14
C LEU A 32 -24.55 18.37 0.80
N THR A 33 -25.81 18.05 0.48
CA THR A 33 -26.17 17.50 -0.82
C THR A 33 -25.92 18.51 -1.94
N LEU A 34 -26.31 19.77 -1.74
CA LEU A 34 -26.03 20.87 -2.69
C LEU A 34 -24.53 21.10 -2.88
N LEU A 35 -23.74 20.96 -1.82
CA LEU A 35 -22.27 21.03 -1.85
C LEU A 35 -21.59 19.73 -2.33
N LEU A 36 -22.34 18.80 -2.93
CA LEU A 36 -21.85 17.55 -3.51
C LEU A 36 -21.15 16.61 -2.51
N PHE A 37 -21.39 16.76 -1.20
CA PHE A 37 -20.78 15.92 -0.15
C PHE A 37 -21.12 14.43 -0.33
N TYR A 38 -22.34 14.13 -0.79
CA TYR A 38 -22.84 12.78 -1.01
C TYR A 38 -22.65 12.27 -2.45
N SER A 39 -21.94 13.02 -3.31
CA SER A 39 -21.63 12.57 -4.67
C SER A 39 -20.75 11.31 -4.66
N LYS A 40 -20.85 10.47 -5.71
CA LYS A 40 -20.01 9.26 -5.85
C LYS A 40 -18.51 9.60 -5.70
N GLN A 41 -18.07 10.71 -6.30
CA GLN A 41 -16.70 11.19 -6.21
C GLN A 41 -16.28 11.54 -4.78
N SER A 42 -17.06 12.36 -4.07
CA SER A 42 -16.76 12.76 -2.69
C SER A 42 -16.68 11.55 -1.75
N LYS A 43 -17.56 10.56 -1.94
CA LYS A 43 -17.52 9.28 -1.21
C LYS A 43 -16.25 8.48 -1.52
N SER A 44 -15.90 8.33 -2.81
CA SER A 44 -14.68 7.63 -3.22
C SER A 44 -13.41 8.28 -2.68
N ILE A 45 -13.32 9.62 -2.65
CA ILE A 45 -12.16 10.32 -2.07
C ILE A 45 -12.03 10.02 -0.57
N ARG A 46 -13.13 10.06 0.19
CA ARG A 46 -13.11 9.71 1.63
C ARG A 46 -12.73 8.25 1.87
N GLY A 47 -13.31 7.34 1.09
CA GLY A 47 -12.94 5.92 1.12
C GLY A 47 -11.47 5.70 0.81
N ALA A 48 -10.94 6.37 -0.21
CA ALA A 48 -9.54 6.27 -0.59
C ALA A 48 -8.61 6.77 0.52
N ASN A 49 -8.95 7.90 1.15
CA ASN A 49 -8.22 8.41 2.31
C ASN A 49 -8.25 7.42 3.49
N ALA A 50 -9.39 6.78 3.75
CA ALA A 50 -9.49 5.78 4.82
C ALA A 50 -8.61 4.54 4.54
N VAL A 51 -8.61 4.05 3.28
CA VAL A 51 -7.74 2.93 2.88
C VAL A 51 -6.27 3.31 2.97
N TYR A 52 -5.89 4.47 2.43
CA TYR A 52 -4.51 4.93 2.46
C TYR A 52 -4.01 5.19 3.88
N HIS A 53 -4.85 5.76 4.75
CA HIS A 53 -4.53 5.93 6.16
C HIS A 53 -4.25 4.60 6.86
N ARG A 54 -4.95 3.53 6.50
CA ARG A 54 -4.65 2.19 7.04
C ARG A 54 -3.29 1.68 6.58
N ILE A 55 -2.95 1.88 5.31
CA ILE A 55 -1.63 1.54 4.76
C ILE A 55 -0.54 2.27 5.57
N THR A 56 -0.64 3.58 5.70
CA THR A 56 0.37 4.37 6.43
C THR A 56 0.39 4.04 7.92
N SER A 57 -0.76 3.80 8.56
CA SER A 57 -0.82 3.36 9.96
C SER A 57 -0.15 2.00 10.20
N HIS A 58 -0.02 1.18 9.16
CA HIS A 58 0.71 -0.08 9.24
C HIS A 58 2.21 0.13 8.96
N VAL A 59 2.55 0.86 7.91
CA VAL A 59 3.94 1.12 7.51
C VAL A 59 4.68 1.98 8.53
N ASP A 60 4.04 2.94 9.19
CA ASP A 60 4.72 3.86 10.12
C ASP A 60 4.97 3.25 11.52
N LYS A 61 4.41 2.06 11.81
CA LYS A 61 4.60 1.35 13.10
C LYS A 61 6.03 0.80 13.24
N PRO A 62 6.67 0.95 14.41
CA PRO A 62 8.02 0.39 14.64
C PRO A 62 8.11 -1.12 14.42
N ASP A 63 7.06 -1.87 14.79
CA ASP A 63 7.04 -3.33 14.78
C ASP A 63 7.36 -3.94 13.40
N ILE A 64 6.93 -3.32 12.29
CA ILE A 64 7.19 -3.84 10.95
C ILE A 64 8.68 -3.79 10.60
N TYR A 65 9.38 -2.75 11.08
CA TYR A 65 10.81 -2.59 10.86
C TYR A 65 11.61 -3.56 11.72
N GLU A 66 11.20 -3.75 12.97
CA GLU A 66 11.85 -4.71 13.89
C GLU A 66 11.69 -6.15 13.39
N VAL A 67 10.46 -6.57 13.08
CA VAL A 67 10.16 -7.94 12.66
C VAL A 67 10.87 -8.32 11.37
N PHE A 68 11.04 -7.37 10.45
CA PHE A 68 11.71 -7.59 9.18
C PHE A 68 13.16 -7.09 9.15
N GLN A 69 13.75 -6.74 10.29
CA GLN A 69 15.14 -6.28 10.39
C GLN A 69 15.48 -5.14 9.41
N LEU A 70 14.57 -4.18 9.27
CA LEU A 70 14.73 -3.01 8.43
C LEU A 70 15.16 -1.82 9.28
N GLU A 71 16.15 -1.06 8.82
CA GLU A 71 16.40 0.26 9.38
C GLU A 71 15.29 1.22 8.94
N LYS A 72 14.79 2.06 9.84
CA LYS A 72 13.74 3.05 9.52
C LYS A 72 14.34 4.25 8.80
N THR A 73 14.44 4.15 7.47
CA THR A 73 14.93 5.21 6.57
C THR A 73 13.83 5.62 5.59
N PHE A 74 14.03 6.71 4.85
CA PHE A 74 13.10 7.09 3.77
C PHE A 74 12.99 5.96 2.73
N LYS A 75 14.11 5.35 2.33
CA LYS A 75 14.17 4.27 1.35
C LYS A 75 13.31 3.08 1.77
N THR A 76 13.53 2.54 2.97
CA THR A 76 12.79 1.35 3.45
C THR A 76 11.31 1.67 3.67
N THR A 77 11.00 2.85 4.18
CA THR A 77 9.62 3.33 4.32
C THR A 77 8.91 3.45 2.96
N PHE A 78 9.58 4.04 1.96
CA PHE A 78 9.07 4.13 0.60
C PHE A 78 8.86 2.74 -0.01
N SER A 79 9.83 1.83 0.10
CA SER A 79 9.70 0.46 -0.40
C SER A 79 8.52 -0.29 0.24
N LEU A 80 8.30 -0.11 1.55
CA LEU A 80 7.13 -0.67 2.24
C LEU A 80 5.81 -0.03 1.78
N LEU A 81 5.77 1.28 1.56
CA LEU A 81 4.59 1.95 0.99
C LEU A 81 4.26 1.39 -0.40
N VAL A 82 5.26 1.27 -1.29
CA VAL A 82 5.11 0.72 -2.64
C VAL A 82 4.56 -0.70 -2.59
N LEU A 83 5.10 -1.55 -1.70
CA LEU A 83 4.65 -2.94 -1.53
C LEU A 83 3.16 -3.01 -1.11
N HIS A 84 2.75 -2.22 -0.12
CA HIS A 84 1.36 -2.22 0.35
C HIS A 84 0.39 -1.57 -0.65
N MET A 85 0.83 -0.52 -1.35
CA MET A 85 0.07 0.06 -2.45
C MET A 85 -0.14 -0.94 -3.58
N TRP A 86 0.89 -1.69 -3.97
CA TRP A 86 0.77 -2.74 -4.98
C TRP A 86 -0.25 -3.80 -4.56
N LEU A 87 -0.19 -4.31 -3.32
CA LEU A 87 -1.15 -5.28 -2.80
C LEU A 87 -2.60 -4.79 -2.94
N VAL A 88 -2.87 -3.56 -2.51
CA VAL A 88 -4.21 -2.96 -2.56
C VAL A 88 -4.67 -2.71 -4.00
N LEU A 89 -3.83 -2.11 -4.84
CA LEU A 89 -4.18 -1.82 -6.23
C LEU A 89 -4.41 -3.10 -7.04
N ARG A 90 -3.61 -4.15 -6.79
CA ARG A 90 -3.78 -5.46 -7.40
C ARG A 90 -5.16 -6.04 -7.08
N ARG A 91 -5.57 -6.02 -5.81
CA ARG A 91 -6.90 -6.50 -5.39
C ARG A 91 -8.04 -5.66 -5.96
N LEU A 92 -7.90 -4.33 -6.00
CA LEU A 92 -8.92 -3.45 -6.57
C LEU A 92 -9.09 -3.65 -8.09
N LYS A 93 -8.02 -3.99 -8.80
CA LYS A 93 -8.08 -4.31 -10.24
C LYS A 93 -9.03 -5.47 -10.54
N GLU A 94 -9.17 -6.43 -9.63
CA GLU A 94 -10.10 -7.58 -9.74
C GLU A 94 -11.58 -7.16 -9.61
N GLU A 95 -11.86 -5.92 -9.19
CA GLU A 95 -13.20 -5.34 -9.14
C GLU A 95 -13.58 -4.64 -10.46
N GLY A 96 -12.71 -4.69 -11.47
CA GLY A 96 -12.96 -4.11 -12.78
C GLY A 96 -12.88 -2.58 -12.77
N LYS A 97 -13.72 -1.93 -13.59
CA LYS A 97 -13.60 -0.48 -13.86
C LYS A 97 -13.80 0.38 -12.62
N ASP A 98 -14.72 0.03 -11.75
CA ASP A 98 -14.98 0.79 -10.51
C ASP A 98 -13.80 0.68 -9.54
N GLY A 99 -13.22 -0.51 -9.36
CA GLY A 99 -12.03 -0.70 -8.53
C GLY A 99 -10.79 0.00 -9.07
N VAL A 100 -10.57 -0.03 -10.39
CA VAL A 100 -9.48 0.75 -11.03
C VAL A 100 -9.67 2.25 -10.78
N LYS A 101 -10.90 2.76 -10.93
CA LYS A 101 -11.22 4.17 -10.66
C LYS A 101 -11.01 4.52 -9.18
N PHE A 102 -11.38 3.63 -8.27
CA PHE A 102 -11.15 3.83 -6.84
C PHE A 102 -9.65 3.80 -6.49
N GLY A 103 -8.90 2.86 -7.07
CA GLY A 103 -7.46 2.78 -6.94
C GLY A 103 -6.73 4.04 -7.39
N GLN A 104 -7.23 4.73 -8.42
CA GLN A 104 -6.70 6.03 -8.83
C GLN A 104 -6.79 7.09 -7.72
N TYR A 105 -7.91 7.17 -6.99
CA TYR A 105 -8.02 8.08 -5.85
C TYR A 105 -7.02 7.74 -4.73
N ILE A 106 -6.77 6.45 -4.49
CA ILE A 106 -5.77 6.03 -3.49
C ILE A 106 -4.36 6.41 -3.96
N TYR A 107 -4.05 6.22 -5.24
CA TYR A 107 -2.77 6.58 -5.84
C TYR A 107 -2.51 8.10 -5.78
N GLU A 108 -3.54 8.93 -5.98
CA GLU A 108 -3.44 10.38 -5.83
C GLU A 108 -3.12 10.78 -4.37
N THR A 109 -3.83 10.20 -3.39
CA THR A 109 -3.51 10.41 -1.97
C THR A 109 -2.10 9.95 -1.62
N TYR A 110 -1.67 8.80 -2.15
CA TYR A 110 -0.31 8.28 -1.99
C TYR A 110 0.76 9.23 -2.54
N ASN A 111 0.58 9.74 -3.76
CA ASN A 111 1.55 10.65 -4.36
C ASN A 111 1.71 11.93 -3.55
N HIS A 112 0.60 12.47 -3.03
CA HIS A 112 0.66 13.65 -2.19
C HIS A 112 1.42 13.38 -0.88
N ASP A 113 1.19 12.24 -0.22
CA ASP A 113 1.95 11.86 0.97
C ASP A 113 3.44 11.66 0.68
N VAL A 114 3.79 10.99 -0.43
CA VAL A 114 5.18 10.82 -0.84
C VAL A 114 5.85 12.17 -1.10
N GLU A 115 5.18 13.09 -1.79
CA GLU A 115 5.67 14.45 -2.02
C GLU A 115 5.98 15.17 -0.69
N LEU A 116 5.07 15.08 0.29
CA LEU A 116 5.27 15.65 1.62
C LEU A 116 6.44 14.97 2.36
N ARG A 117 6.61 13.65 2.24
CA ARG A 117 7.73 12.92 2.85
C ARG A 117 9.06 13.30 2.22
N VAL A 118 9.13 13.47 0.90
CA VAL A 118 10.32 13.93 0.17
C VAL A 118 10.71 15.34 0.59
N SER A 119 9.73 16.26 0.66
CA SER A 119 9.96 17.63 1.12
C SER A 119 10.49 17.66 2.57
N LYS A 120 9.90 16.86 3.46
CA LYS A 120 10.36 16.71 4.86
C LYS A 120 11.76 16.11 5.00
N ALA A 121 12.17 15.27 4.06
CA ALA A 121 13.53 14.73 3.98
C ALA A 121 14.57 15.77 3.49
N GLY A 122 14.16 17.03 3.28
CA GLY A 122 15.04 18.13 2.90
C GLY A 122 15.17 18.33 1.39
N VAL A 123 14.47 17.53 0.57
CA VAL A 123 14.50 17.62 -0.89
C VAL A 123 13.39 18.57 -1.35
N ASN A 124 13.70 19.86 -1.34
CA ASN A 124 12.80 20.91 -1.85
C ASN A 124 13.19 21.38 -3.25
N LEU A 125 14.51 21.41 -3.54
CA LEU A 125 15.01 21.66 -4.89
C LEU A 125 14.87 20.39 -5.73
N LEU A 126 14.42 20.54 -6.98
CA LEU A 126 14.21 19.43 -7.92
C LEU A 126 13.13 18.41 -7.47
N LEU A 127 12.19 18.79 -6.61
CA LEU A 127 11.10 17.92 -6.14
C LEU A 127 10.40 17.19 -7.31
N THR A 128 10.07 17.91 -8.38
CA THR A 128 9.47 17.32 -9.59
C THR A 128 10.32 16.23 -10.24
N LYS A 129 11.67 16.39 -10.25
CA LYS A 129 12.57 15.37 -10.80
C LYS A 129 12.57 14.14 -9.91
N TRP A 130 12.64 14.33 -8.59
CA TRP A 130 12.58 13.25 -7.62
C TRP A 130 11.26 12.48 -7.68
N MET A 131 10.13 13.18 -7.73
CA MET A 131 8.81 12.56 -7.87
C MET A 131 8.71 11.70 -9.15
N LYS A 132 9.27 12.15 -10.27
CA LYS A 132 9.34 11.34 -11.50
C LYS A 132 10.17 10.07 -11.35
N GLU A 133 11.29 10.13 -10.62
CA GLU A 133 12.10 8.93 -10.36
C GLU A 133 11.38 7.97 -9.41
N LEU A 134 10.74 8.47 -8.35
CA LEU A 134 9.93 7.65 -7.44
C LEU A 134 8.75 7.00 -8.15
N GLU A 135 8.09 7.70 -9.07
CA GLU A 135 7.02 7.16 -9.91
C GLU A 135 7.52 6.01 -10.80
N LYS A 136 8.69 6.16 -11.45
CA LYS A 136 9.31 5.06 -12.21
C LYS A 136 9.60 3.85 -11.33
N ILE A 137 10.14 4.08 -10.13
CA ILE A 137 10.42 3.01 -9.17
C ILE A 137 9.11 2.31 -8.76
N PHE A 138 8.06 3.07 -8.50
CA PHE A 138 6.74 2.54 -8.15
C PHE A 138 6.18 1.59 -9.23
N TYR A 139 6.07 2.05 -10.47
CA TYR A 139 5.53 1.22 -11.56
C TYR A 139 6.45 0.06 -11.92
N GLY A 140 7.77 0.26 -11.87
CA GLY A 140 8.74 -0.83 -12.05
C GLY A 140 8.59 -1.92 -11.00
N ASN A 141 8.30 -1.55 -9.76
CA ASN A 141 8.04 -2.50 -8.67
C ASN A 141 6.73 -3.24 -8.84
N ILE A 142 5.65 -2.57 -9.26
CA ILE A 142 4.35 -3.23 -9.54
C ILE A 142 4.54 -4.40 -10.51
N VAL A 143 5.25 -4.17 -11.62
CA VAL A 143 5.49 -5.21 -12.62
C VAL A 143 6.32 -6.36 -12.03
N LYS A 144 7.39 -6.05 -11.28
CA LYS A 144 8.24 -7.08 -10.64
C LYS A 144 7.45 -7.92 -9.64
N TYR A 145 6.63 -7.29 -8.80
CA TYR A 145 5.81 -8.01 -7.81
C TYR A 145 4.71 -8.84 -8.47
N ASP A 146 4.04 -8.32 -9.50
CA ASP A 146 3.02 -9.07 -10.25
C ASP A 146 3.62 -10.33 -10.90
N THR A 147 4.79 -10.22 -11.51
CA THR A 147 5.51 -11.37 -12.09
C THR A 147 5.93 -12.36 -11.00
N ALA A 148 6.46 -11.89 -9.87
CA ALA A 148 7.00 -12.75 -8.82
C ALA A 148 5.96 -13.50 -7.98
N ILE A 149 4.67 -13.15 -8.12
CA ILE A 149 3.56 -13.85 -7.47
C ILE A 149 2.65 -14.57 -8.49
N SER A 150 3.02 -14.59 -9.77
CA SER A 150 2.22 -15.28 -10.78
C SER A 150 2.21 -16.80 -10.54
N PRO A 151 1.21 -17.53 -11.06
CA PRO A 151 1.17 -19.00 -10.94
C PRO A 151 2.41 -19.70 -11.50
N GLU A 152 3.08 -19.09 -12.47
CA GLU A 152 4.28 -19.59 -13.14
C GLU A 152 5.58 -19.24 -12.40
N ALA A 153 5.52 -18.40 -11.36
CA ALA A 153 6.68 -17.94 -10.63
C ALA A 153 7.28 -19.03 -9.72
N SER A 154 8.60 -19.03 -9.61
CA SER A 154 9.33 -19.82 -8.61
C SER A 154 9.03 -19.31 -7.20
N GLN A 155 9.16 -20.18 -6.19
CA GLN A 155 9.08 -19.77 -4.78
C GLN A 155 10.10 -18.68 -4.43
N ASP A 156 11.27 -18.70 -5.09
CA ASP A 156 12.37 -17.78 -4.83
C ASP A 156 12.22 -16.44 -5.56
N ASP A 157 11.35 -16.33 -6.56
CA ASP A 157 11.21 -15.09 -7.35
C ASP A 157 10.78 -13.91 -6.48
N LEU A 158 9.79 -14.11 -5.62
CA LEU A 158 9.35 -13.06 -4.69
C LEU A 158 10.41 -12.73 -3.65
N VAL A 159 11.18 -13.72 -3.19
CA VAL A 159 12.29 -13.50 -2.25
C VAL A 159 13.35 -12.62 -2.90
N ASN A 160 13.72 -12.93 -4.16
CA ASN A 160 14.69 -12.16 -4.93
C ASN A 160 14.20 -10.73 -5.22
N VAL A 161 12.93 -10.57 -5.59
CA VAL A 161 12.35 -9.24 -5.82
C VAL A 161 12.30 -8.42 -4.53
N ILE A 162 11.93 -9.02 -3.40
CA ILE A 162 11.93 -8.31 -2.11
C ILE A 162 13.35 -7.94 -1.68
N TRP A 163 14.33 -8.84 -1.81
CA TRP A 163 15.73 -8.51 -1.57
C TRP A 163 16.15 -7.28 -2.35
N ARG A 164 15.94 -7.30 -3.68
CA ARG A 164 16.40 -6.24 -4.57
C ARG A 164 15.74 -4.88 -4.35
N ASN A 165 14.48 -4.84 -3.91
CA ASN A 165 13.74 -3.56 -3.80
C ASN A 165 13.59 -3.05 -2.37
N VAL A 166 13.76 -3.89 -1.35
CA VAL A 166 13.58 -3.50 0.06
C VAL A 166 14.91 -3.47 0.82
N TYR A 167 15.77 -4.47 0.63
CA TYR A 167 16.97 -4.66 1.46
C TYR A 167 18.27 -4.23 0.76
N ALA A 168 18.42 -4.54 -0.52
CA ALA A 168 19.64 -4.28 -1.27
C ALA A 168 19.79 -2.80 -1.63
N ASP A 169 21.02 -2.30 -1.58
CA ASP A 169 21.43 -1.06 -2.23
C ASP A 169 21.83 -1.31 -3.69
N GLU A 170 21.99 -0.23 -4.44
CA GLU A 170 22.51 -0.32 -5.80
C GLU A 170 23.93 -0.91 -5.77
N GLY A 171 24.15 -1.99 -6.54
CA GLY A 171 25.42 -2.69 -6.57
C GLY A 171 25.64 -3.71 -5.45
N SER A 172 24.65 -3.98 -4.58
CA SER A 172 24.80 -5.03 -3.57
C SER A 172 25.01 -6.42 -4.19
N GLU A 173 25.90 -7.17 -3.54
CA GLU A 173 26.14 -8.60 -3.75
C GLU A 173 24.84 -9.43 -3.61
N PRO A 174 24.84 -10.69 -4.08
CA PRO A 174 23.74 -11.62 -3.83
C PRO A 174 23.41 -11.71 -2.34
N MET A 175 22.13 -11.98 -2.04
CA MET A 175 21.62 -12.10 -0.68
C MET A 175 22.49 -13.06 0.14
N ASP A 176 23.01 -12.58 1.28
CA ASP A 176 23.84 -13.39 2.17
C ASP A 176 22.99 -14.25 3.13
N ALA A 177 23.65 -15.16 3.85
CA ALA A 177 23.00 -16.04 4.79
C ALA A 177 22.37 -15.31 5.99
N ALA A 178 22.85 -14.10 6.33
CA ALA A 178 22.36 -13.33 7.46
C ALA A 178 21.04 -12.61 7.14
N ALA A 179 20.89 -12.07 5.93
CA ALA A 179 19.68 -11.39 5.48
C ALA A 179 18.55 -12.36 5.07
N THR A 180 18.92 -13.58 4.63
CA THR A 180 17.97 -14.57 4.09
C THR A 180 16.72 -14.79 4.97
N PRO A 181 16.80 -14.98 6.30
CA PRO A 181 15.62 -15.20 7.13
C PRO A 181 14.62 -14.04 7.12
N ALA A 182 15.10 -12.79 7.16
CA ALA A 182 14.27 -11.59 7.18
C ALA A 182 13.58 -11.37 5.83
N VAL A 183 14.32 -11.54 4.72
CA VAL A 183 13.76 -11.44 3.36
C VAL A 183 12.69 -12.51 3.14
N GLN A 184 12.95 -13.75 3.53
CA GLN A 184 11.95 -14.82 3.46
C GLN A 184 10.73 -14.53 4.34
N ALA A 185 10.91 -13.95 5.52
CA ALA A 185 9.80 -13.55 6.38
C ALA A 185 8.92 -12.49 5.72
N LEU A 186 9.52 -11.46 5.10
CA LEU A 186 8.77 -10.44 4.36
C LEU A 186 8.09 -11.03 3.12
N ALA A 187 8.72 -11.98 2.40
CA ALA A 187 8.09 -12.68 1.28
C ALA A 187 6.87 -13.50 1.70
N ARG A 188 6.96 -14.23 2.82
CA ARG A 188 5.81 -14.96 3.40
C ARG A 188 4.71 -14.00 3.82
N TYR A 189 5.06 -12.89 4.47
CA TYR A 189 4.12 -11.83 4.82
C TYR A 189 3.39 -11.29 3.59
N THR A 190 4.10 -10.96 2.52
CA THR A 190 3.53 -10.44 1.28
C THR A 190 2.54 -11.41 0.64
N ARG A 191 2.88 -12.70 0.55
CA ARG A 191 1.95 -13.73 0.05
C ARG A 191 0.71 -13.84 0.93
N ARG A 192 0.89 -13.82 2.25
CA ARG A 192 -0.20 -13.87 3.23
C ARG A 192 -1.15 -12.68 3.04
N GLU A 193 -0.65 -11.45 2.94
CA GLU A 193 -1.49 -10.26 2.74
C GLU A 193 -2.23 -10.30 1.40
N ALA A 194 -1.58 -10.76 0.33
CA ALA A 194 -2.24 -10.96 -0.95
C ALA A 194 -3.41 -11.95 -0.84
N THR A 195 -3.24 -13.06 -0.11
CA THR A 195 -4.31 -14.02 0.17
C THR A 195 -5.40 -13.42 1.08
N CYS A 196 -5.05 -12.66 2.11
CA CYS A 196 -6.03 -11.99 2.97
C CYS A 196 -6.92 -11.03 2.16
N LEU A 197 -6.32 -10.26 1.26
CA LEU A 197 -7.03 -9.35 0.36
C LEU A 197 -7.93 -10.10 -0.62
N SER A 198 -7.48 -11.22 -1.20
CA SER A 198 -8.32 -12.03 -2.10
C SER A 198 -9.50 -12.71 -1.38
N LEU A 199 -9.35 -13.00 -0.07
CA LEU A 199 -10.44 -13.53 0.78
C LEU A 199 -11.41 -12.45 1.28
N THR A 200 -11.14 -11.18 0.98
CA THR A 200 -12.02 -10.07 1.36
C THR A 200 -13.01 -9.82 0.24
N ASP A 201 -14.30 -9.96 0.54
CA ASP A 201 -15.37 -9.80 -0.45
C ASP A 201 -15.45 -8.36 -0.99
N LYS A 202 -16.10 -8.22 -2.14
CA LYS A 202 -16.48 -6.92 -2.71
C LYS A 202 -17.68 -6.41 -1.92
N GLU A 203 -17.52 -5.34 -1.14
CA GLU A 203 -18.65 -4.64 -0.50
C GLU A 203 -19.27 -3.60 -1.43
#